data_AF-A0A0V0HRI2-F1
#
_entry.id   AF-A0A0V0HRI2-F1
#
_cell.length_a   1.000
_cell.length_b   1.000
_cell.length_c   1.000
_cell.angle_alpha   90.00
_cell.angle_beta   90.00
_cell.angle_gamma   90.00
#
_symmetry.space_group_name_H-M   'P 1'
#
loop_
_entity.id
_entity.type
_entity.pdbx_description
1 polymer ?
#
loop_
_entity_poly.entity_id
_entity_poly.type
_entity_poly.pdbx_seq_one_letter_code
_entity_poly.pdbx_strand_id
1 'polypeptide(L)'
;MWFLGIIFCGLMSFINIFFSYRQNPLIISMITAQVASLPLGKLLAKVLPTRKFHLPGFGLSEFSLNPGPFSMKEHVLISIFANAGAGFGNGGAYAITIVDIIKVFYHRKISFLAGWILVITTQVLGYGWAGIMRKYVVEPAEMWWPSTLAQVSIFRALHEKENSGNYSRGKFFLIALICSFTWYIVPGYLFKTLSTFSVLCMAFPKSVLAHQLGSGQHGLGILSFTFDWSVVAFLTSPLVTPFFAILNILAGYVIIVYMMIPVAYWGLNLYNAKTFPLFSTDLFNANGQKYNVSAIVNNKFEIDTSCIRGTRTNKSTASMFAISYGLG
;
A
#
# COMPACT_ATOMS: atom_id res chain seq x y z
N MET A 1 22.51 2.93 -14.40
CA MET A 1 21.77 2.26 -13.30
C MET A 1 21.59 3.15 -12.06
N TRP A 2 22.65 3.51 -11.33
CA TRP A 2 22.55 4.21 -10.03
C TRP A 2 21.75 5.52 -10.06
N PHE A 3 22.03 6.38 -11.05
CA PHE A 3 21.35 7.68 -11.19
C PHE A 3 19.82 7.52 -11.30
N LEU A 4 19.36 6.68 -12.23
CA LEU A 4 17.93 6.39 -12.39
C LEU A 4 17.37 5.66 -11.15
N GLY A 5 18.10 4.71 -10.57
CA GLY A 5 17.67 3.97 -9.38
C GLY A 5 17.39 4.87 -8.19
N ILE A 6 18.30 5.80 -7.87
CA ILE A 6 18.14 6.75 -6.76
C ILE A 6 16.96 7.69 -7.01
N ILE A 7 16.82 8.22 -8.24
CA ILE A 7 15.71 9.10 -8.61
C ILE A 7 14.37 8.38 -8.46
N PHE A 8 14.23 7.18 -9.03
CA PHE A 8 12.99 6.41 -8.91
C PHE A 8 12.71 6.00 -7.46
N CYS A 9 13.73 5.66 -6.68
CA CYS A 9 13.57 5.35 -5.25
C CYS A 9 12.99 6.56 -4.48
N GLY A 10 13.59 7.74 -4.62
CA GLY A 10 13.12 8.96 -3.96
C GLY A 10 11.72 9.38 -4.43
N LEU A 11 11.48 9.35 -5.74
CA LEU A 11 10.19 9.70 -6.34
C LEU A 11 9.07 8.78 -5.86
N MET A 12 9.29 7.46 -5.89
CA MET A 12 8.29 6.48 -5.47
C MET A 12 7.98 6.57 -3.98
N SER A 13 9.01 6.82 -3.15
CA SER A 13 8.82 7.04 -1.71
C SER A 13 7.95 8.26 -1.42
N PHE A 14 8.25 9.40 -2.05
CA PHE A 14 7.48 10.62 -1.89
C PHE A 14 6.03 10.45 -2.36
N ILE A 15 5.83 9.91 -3.56
CA ILE A 15 4.48 9.81 -4.15
C ILE A 15 3.61 8.83 -3.37
N ASN A 16 4.14 7.68 -2.95
CA ASN A 16 3.36 6.69 -2.21
C ASN A 16 2.99 7.18 -0.80
N ILE A 17 3.87 7.91 -0.11
CA ILE A 17 3.52 8.55 1.17
C ILE A 17 2.50 9.67 0.96
N PHE A 18 2.63 10.45 -0.11
CA PHE A 18 1.64 11.49 -0.40
C PHE A 18 0.24 10.91 -0.64
N PHE A 19 0.15 9.83 -1.42
CA PHE A 19 -1.13 9.18 -1.69
C PHE A 19 -1.66 8.33 -0.55
N SER A 20 -0.85 7.91 0.43
CA SER A 20 -1.32 7.14 1.58
C SER A 20 -2.27 7.93 2.50
N TYR A 21 -2.21 9.26 2.46
CA TYR A 21 -3.14 10.12 3.22
C TYR A 21 -4.54 10.23 2.61
N ARG A 22 -4.77 9.65 1.42
CA ARG A 22 -6.11 9.60 0.82
C ARG A 22 -6.96 8.54 1.51
N GLN A 23 -8.26 8.80 1.61
CA GLN A 23 -9.23 7.83 2.14
C GLN A 23 -9.22 6.50 1.38
N ASN A 24 -9.05 6.56 0.04
CA ASN A 24 -8.71 5.42 -0.80
C ASN A 24 -7.27 5.64 -1.31
N PRO A 25 -6.26 5.02 -0.67
CA PRO A 25 -4.87 5.27 -1.03
C PRO A 25 -4.55 4.67 -2.41
N LEU A 26 -3.75 5.41 -3.17
CA LEU A 26 -3.25 4.96 -4.46
C LEU A 26 -1.79 4.55 -4.30
N ILE A 27 -1.47 3.33 -4.72
CA ILE A 27 -0.11 2.81 -4.62
C ILE A 27 0.47 2.71 -6.01
N ILE A 28 1.56 3.44 -6.24
CA ILE A 28 2.37 3.30 -7.44
C ILE A 28 3.32 2.13 -7.22
N SER A 29 3.09 1.07 -7.98
CA SER A 29 3.90 -0.15 -7.93
C SER A 29 5.21 -0.03 -8.71
N MET A 30 6.16 -0.93 -8.43
CA MET A 30 7.41 -1.06 -9.19
C MET A 30 7.19 -1.18 -10.71
N ILE A 31 6.06 -1.70 -11.18
CA ILE A 31 5.76 -1.87 -12.61
C ILE A 31 5.83 -0.52 -13.35
N THR A 32 5.38 0.57 -12.72
CA THR A 32 5.48 1.91 -13.32
C THR A 32 6.92 2.33 -13.53
N ALA A 33 7.81 2.06 -12.56
CA ALA A 33 9.23 2.34 -12.70
C ALA A 33 9.89 1.44 -13.76
N GLN A 34 9.47 0.18 -13.88
CA GLN A 34 9.92 -0.74 -14.92
C GLN A 34 9.52 -0.25 -16.33
N VAL A 35 8.30 0.23 -16.52
CA VAL A 35 7.88 0.76 -17.83
C VAL A 35 8.58 2.08 -18.15
N ALA A 36 8.69 2.99 -17.17
CA ALA A 36 9.27 4.32 -17.36
C ALA A 36 10.81 4.32 -17.49
N SER A 37 11.50 3.43 -16.79
CA SER A 37 12.97 3.41 -16.79
C SER A 37 13.58 2.83 -18.06
N LEU A 38 12.83 2.04 -18.84
CA LEU A 38 13.31 1.51 -20.13
C LEU A 38 13.60 2.60 -21.19
N PRO A 39 12.66 3.50 -21.56
CA PRO A 39 12.94 4.56 -22.51
C PRO A 39 13.95 5.56 -21.97
N LEU A 40 13.89 5.89 -20.67
CA LEU A 40 14.86 6.79 -20.03
C LEU A 40 16.28 6.19 -20.00
N GLY A 41 16.40 4.89 -19.72
CA GLY A 41 17.67 4.17 -19.73
C GLY A 41 18.29 4.12 -21.12
N LYS A 42 17.49 3.85 -22.16
CA LYS A 42 17.94 3.90 -23.57
C LYS A 42 18.32 5.32 -24.01
N LEU A 43 17.57 6.33 -23.57
CA LEU A 43 17.87 7.73 -23.86
C LEU A 43 19.18 8.16 -23.21
N LEU A 44 19.38 7.86 -21.93
CA LEU A 44 20.63 8.15 -21.23
C LEU A 44 21.82 7.42 -21.86
N ALA A 45 21.64 6.16 -22.26
CA ALA A 45 22.69 5.41 -22.98
C ALA A 45 23.04 6.01 -24.35
N LYS A 46 22.13 6.77 -24.98
CA LYS A 46 22.38 7.45 -26.26
C LYS A 46 22.97 8.85 -26.08
N VAL A 47 22.59 9.56 -25.03
CA VAL A 47 22.96 10.96 -24.78
C VAL A 47 24.25 11.09 -23.96
N LEU A 48 24.53 10.18 -23.04
CA LEU A 48 25.69 10.28 -22.16
C LEU A 48 26.99 9.95 -22.91
N PRO A 49 28.05 10.77 -22.72
CA PRO A 49 29.34 10.54 -23.36
C PRO A 49 29.98 9.26 -22.82
N THR A 50 30.50 8.44 -23.73
CA THR A 50 31.28 7.22 -23.42
C THR A 50 32.72 7.52 -23.00
N ARG A 51 33.11 8.80 -22.92
CA ARG A 51 34.46 9.23 -22.54
C ARG A 51 34.78 8.75 -21.13
N LYS A 52 35.94 8.11 -21.01
CA LYS A 52 36.52 7.69 -19.74
C LYS A 52 37.23 8.89 -19.11
N PHE A 53 36.86 9.20 -17.88
CA PHE A 53 37.45 10.26 -17.08
C PHE A 53 38.36 9.63 -16.03
N HIS A 54 39.58 10.15 -15.90
CA HIS A 54 40.48 9.82 -14.80
C HIS A 54 40.22 10.82 -13.66
N LEU A 55 39.76 10.33 -12.51
CA LEU A 55 39.59 11.17 -11.31
C LEU A 55 40.94 11.35 -10.62
N PRO A 56 41.45 12.58 -10.46
CA PRO A 56 42.70 12.82 -9.73
C PRO A 56 42.46 12.56 -8.23
N GLY A 57 43.03 11.48 -7.70
CA GLY A 57 42.97 11.11 -6.28
C GLY A 57 42.35 9.74 -5.95
N PHE A 58 41.75 9.04 -6.92
CA PHE A 58 41.11 7.72 -6.72
C PHE A 58 41.77 6.58 -7.51
N GLY A 59 43.11 6.57 -7.58
CA GLY A 59 43.89 5.52 -8.26
C GLY A 59 43.57 5.36 -9.76
N LEU A 60 44.12 4.33 -10.40
CA LEU A 60 43.99 4.00 -11.84
C LEU A 60 42.56 3.61 -12.31
N SER A 61 41.52 4.07 -11.62
CA SER A 61 40.14 3.73 -11.95
C SER A 61 39.60 4.69 -13.02
N GLU A 62 39.51 4.21 -14.26
CA GLU A 62 38.85 4.92 -15.36
C GLU A 62 37.33 4.94 -15.13
N PHE A 63 36.74 6.13 -14.94
CA PHE A 63 35.30 6.28 -14.73
C PHE A 63 34.62 6.77 -16.01
N SER A 64 33.74 5.97 -16.62
CA SER A 64 32.89 6.42 -17.73
C SER A 64 31.47 6.68 -17.25
N LEU A 65 30.89 7.80 -17.68
CA LEU A 65 29.48 8.12 -17.44
C LEU A 65 28.53 7.18 -18.20
N ASN A 66 29.02 6.53 -19.26
CA ASN A 66 28.29 5.57 -20.06
C ASN A 66 29.17 4.34 -20.34
N PRO A 67 29.15 3.31 -19.47
CA PRO A 67 30.00 2.14 -19.60
C PRO A 67 29.57 1.19 -20.71
N GLY A 68 28.35 1.32 -21.27
CA GLY A 68 27.86 0.43 -22.32
C GLY A 68 26.35 0.54 -22.61
N PRO A 69 25.83 -0.30 -23.51
CA PRO A 69 24.41 -0.30 -23.87
C PRO A 69 23.53 -0.72 -22.68
N PHE A 70 22.35 -0.09 -22.57
CA PHE A 70 21.42 -0.37 -21.48
C PHE A 70 20.94 -1.83 -21.50
N SER A 71 21.33 -2.58 -20.46
CA SER A 71 21.05 -4.01 -20.38
C SER A 71 19.81 -4.33 -19.55
N MET A 72 19.24 -5.53 -19.75
CA MET A 72 18.15 -6.05 -18.91
C MET A 72 18.55 -6.11 -17.42
N LYS A 73 19.83 -6.39 -17.12
CA LYS A 73 20.35 -6.43 -15.74
C LYS A 73 20.28 -5.05 -15.08
N GLU A 74 20.70 -4.00 -15.77
CA GLU A 74 20.59 -2.63 -15.27
C GLU A 74 19.13 -2.21 -15.06
N HIS A 75 18.25 -2.66 -15.95
CA HIS A 75 16.83 -2.39 -15.85
C HIS A 75 16.18 -3.05 -14.62
N VAL A 76 16.51 -4.32 -14.36
CA VAL A 76 16.08 -5.05 -13.16
C VAL A 76 16.59 -4.35 -11.91
N LEU A 77 17.86 -3.96 -11.88
CA LEU A 77 18.45 -3.26 -10.74
C LEU A 77 17.79 -1.91 -10.45
N ILE A 78 17.49 -1.09 -11.47
CA ILE A 78 16.74 0.17 -11.29
C ILE A 78 15.37 -0.09 -10.66
N SER A 79 14.69 -1.17 -11.10
CA SER A 79 13.37 -1.53 -10.58
C SER A 79 13.43 -1.98 -9.13
N ILE A 80 14.49 -2.70 -8.72
CA ILE A 80 14.73 -3.06 -7.31
C ILE A 80 14.89 -1.80 -6.45
N PHE A 81 15.64 -0.79 -6.91
CA PHE A 81 15.75 0.50 -6.20
C PHE A 81 14.38 1.19 -6.08
N ALA A 82 13.61 1.21 -7.17
CA ALA A 82 12.26 1.78 -7.16
C ALA A 82 11.34 1.04 -6.18
N ASN A 83 11.43 -0.29 -6.09
CA ASN A 83 10.65 -1.11 -5.16
C ASN A 83 11.02 -0.84 -3.69
N ALA A 84 12.31 -0.64 -3.41
CA ALA A 84 12.77 -0.26 -2.08
C ALA A 84 12.18 1.09 -1.64
N GLY A 85 12.02 2.04 -2.58
CA GLY A 85 11.37 3.33 -2.33
C GLY A 85 9.84 3.26 -2.27
N ALA A 86 9.21 2.40 -3.07
CA ALA A 86 7.76 2.20 -3.08
C ALA A 86 7.22 1.51 -1.81
N GLY A 87 8.11 0.80 -1.10
CA GLY A 87 7.80 0.00 0.07
C GLY A 87 7.25 -1.38 -0.29
N PHE A 88 7.72 -2.40 0.42
CA PHE A 88 7.21 -3.77 0.27
C PHE A 88 5.85 -3.87 0.98
N GLY A 89 4.77 -4.13 0.24
CA GLY A 89 3.44 -4.38 0.82
C GLY A 89 2.58 -3.14 1.13
N ASN A 90 2.20 -2.39 0.09
CA ASN A 90 1.17 -1.33 0.13
C ASN A 90 1.54 0.05 0.70
N GLY A 91 2.77 0.53 0.51
CA GLY A 91 3.07 1.96 0.65
C GLY A 91 4.36 2.27 1.41
N GLY A 92 4.57 3.55 1.72
CA GLY A 92 5.83 4.03 2.28
C GLY A 92 6.06 3.61 3.74
N ALA A 93 7.17 4.10 4.33
CA ALA A 93 7.67 3.63 5.61
C ALA A 93 6.61 3.76 6.74
N TYR A 94 6.13 2.62 7.25
CA TYR A 94 5.07 2.55 8.27
C TYR A 94 5.33 3.44 9.49
N ALA A 95 6.60 3.56 9.91
CA ALA A 95 7.01 4.39 11.03
C ALA A 95 6.70 5.90 10.87
N ILE A 96 6.44 6.37 9.65
CA ILE A 96 5.95 7.74 9.40
C ILE A 96 4.59 7.97 10.08
N THR A 97 3.74 6.94 10.16
CA THR A 97 2.44 7.04 10.86
C THR A 97 2.60 7.43 12.34
N ILE A 98 3.69 7.02 12.99
CA ILE A 98 4.00 7.41 14.38
C ILE A 98 4.28 8.91 14.45
N VAL A 99 5.07 9.43 13.51
CA VAL A 99 5.40 10.86 13.41
C VAL A 99 4.12 11.67 13.14
N ASP A 100 3.23 11.16 12.29
CA ASP A 100 1.95 11.79 11.97
C ASP A 100 1.02 11.80 13.18
N ILE A 101 0.93 10.70 13.93
CA ILE A 101 0.15 10.62 15.16
C ILE A 101 0.59 11.70 16.16
N ILE A 102 1.90 11.87 16.37
CA ILE A 102 2.45 12.88 17.28
C ILE A 102 2.08 14.30 16.83
N LYS A 103 2.19 14.59 15.52
CA LYS A 103 1.96 15.93 14.97
C LYS A 103 0.48 16.29 14.80
N VAL A 104 -0.31 15.37 14.26
CA VAL A 104 -1.70 15.61 13.84
C VAL A 104 -2.69 15.32 14.96
N PHE A 105 -2.53 14.21 15.69
CA PHE A 105 -3.48 13.80 16.72
C PHE A 105 -3.12 14.33 18.13
N TYR A 106 -1.83 14.39 18.45
CA TYR A 106 -1.37 14.93 19.74
C TYR A 106 -0.96 16.40 19.68
N HIS A 107 -0.91 17.01 18.50
CA HIS A 107 -0.49 18.41 18.29
C HIS A 107 0.86 18.75 18.94
N ARG A 108 1.79 17.80 18.97
CA ARG A 108 3.14 17.97 19.53
C ARG A 108 4.19 18.10 18.43
N LYS A 109 5.29 18.77 18.78
CA LYS A 109 6.45 18.91 17.90
C LYS A 109 7.42 17.77 18.18
N ILE A 110 7.83 17.07 17.12
CA ILE A 110 8.94 16.13 17.12
C ILE A 110 10.06 16.72 16.25
N SER A 111 11.30 16.62 16.71
CA SER A 111 12.45 17.07 15.93
C SER A 111 12.62 16.20 14.70
N PHE A 112 13.08 16.80 13.59
CA PHE A 112 13.33 16.07 12.35
C PHE A 112 14.30 14.90 12.58
N LEU A 113 15.38 15.14 13.35
CA LEU A 113 16.38 14.12 13.63
C LEU A 113 15.79 12.93 14.40
N ALA A 114 14.95 13.17 15.41
CA ALA A 114 14.31 12.08 16.16
C ALA A 114 13.37 11.27 15.26
N GLY A 115 12.55 11.93 14.44
CA GLY A 115 11.68 11.25 13.47
C GLY A 115 12.47 10.47 12.43
N TRP A 116 13.57 11.03 11.92
CA TRP A 116 14.43 10.39 10.94
C TRP A 116 15.14 9.15 11.51
N ILE A 117 15.68 9.23 12.73
CA ILE A 117 16.28 8.08 13.43
C ILE A 117 15.22 6.99 13.69
N LEU A 118 14.02 7.39 14.12
CA LEU A 118 12.92 6.45 14.32
C LEU A 118 12.57 5.72 13.01
N VAL A 119 12.43 6.44 11.91
CA VAL A 119 12.09 5.82 10.61
C VAL A 119 13.24 4.93 10.13
N ILE A 120 14.49 5.39 10.14
CA ILE A 120 15.61 4.62 9.59
C ILE A 120 15.88 3.34 10.39
N THR A 121 15.79 3.39 11.73
CA THR A 121 15.99 2.21 12.58
C THR A 121 14.98 1.11 12.27
N THR A 122 13.70 1.46 12.08
CA THR A 122 12.68 0.47 11.68
C THR A 122 12.96 -0.15 10.31
N GLN A 123 13.44 0.63 9.35
CA GLN A 123 13.78 0.14 8.01
C GLN A 123 14.99 -0.79 8.04
N VAL A 124 16.06 -0.40 8.75
CA VAL A 124 17.27 -1.22 8.90
C VAL A 124 16.95 -2.54 9.59
N LEU A 125 16.11 -2.52 10.63
CA LEU A 125 15.65 -3.74 11.30
C LEU A 125 14.91 -4.65 10.31
N GLY A 126 13.96 -4.10 9.54
CA GLY A 126 13.19 -4.88 8.56
C GLY A 126 14.07 -5.55 7.50
N TYR A 127 15.00 -4.79 6.90
CA TYR A 127 15.95 -5.36 5.94
C TYR A 127 16.94 -6.35 6.58
N GLY A 128 17.32 -6.14 7.84
CA GLY A 128 18.14 -7.09 8.61
C GLY A 128 17.45 -8.44 8.78
N TRP A 129 16.18 -8.45 9.18
CA TRP A 129 15.37 -9.67 9.29
C TRP A 129 15.17 -10.35 7.93
N ALA A 130 14.90 -9.58 6.87
CA ALA A 130 14.79 -10.13 5.52
C ALA A 130 16.08 -10.83 5.07
N GLY A 131 17.25 -10.27 5.43
CA GLY A 131 18.56 -10.88 5.17
C GLY A 131 18.72 -12.24 5.87
N ILE A 132 18.32 -12.35 7.13
CA ILE A 132 18.35 -13.61 7.89
C ILE A 132 17.39 -14.65 7.29
N MET A 133 16.19 -14.22 6.91
CA MET A 133 15.15 -15.11 6.36
C MET A 133 15.40 -15.53 4.91
N ARG A 134 16.32 -14.87 4.19
CA ARG A 134 16.68 -15.19 2.80
C ARG A 134 16.99 -16.68 2.59
N LYS A 135 17.71 -17.30 3.54
CA LYS A 135 18.08 -18.73 3.49
C LYS A 135 16.85 -19.65 3.51
N TYR A 136 15.76 -19.24 4.16
CA TYR A 136 14.57 -20.06 4.34
C TYR A 136 13.46 -19.75 3.33
N VAL A 137 13.36 -18.49 2.88
CA VAL A 137 12.21 -18.02 2.09
C VAL A 137 12.58 -17.70 0.63
N VAL A 138 13.87 -17.65 0.29
CA VAL A 138 14.33 -17.29 -1.07
C VAL A 138 15.24 -18.35 -1.68
N GLU A 139 16.15 -18.94 -0.91
CA GLU A 139 17.10 -19.93 -1.44
C GLU A 139 16.47 -21.31 -1.80
N PRO A 140 15.46 -21.83 -1.07
CA PRO A 140 14.83 -23.10 -1.44
C PRO A 140 14.03 -22.99 -2.73
N ALA A 141 14.21 -23.95 -3.65
CA ALA A 141 13.54 -23.95 -4.96
C ALA A 141 12.01 -24.08 -4.88
N GLU A 142 11.48 -24.62 -3.79
CA GLU A 142 10.03 -24.73 -3.52
C GLU A 142 9.39 -23.37 -3.23
N MET A 143 10.17 -22.40 -2.75
CA MET A 143 9.69 -21.05 -2.42
C MET A 143 9.69 -20.17 -3.67
N TRP A 144 8.56 -20.17 -4.37
CA TRP A 144 8.32 -19.28 -5.51
C TRP A 144 7.42 -18.12 -5.13
N TRP A 145 7.71 -16.94 -5.68
CA TRP A 145 6.98 -15.71 -5.44
C TRP A 145 6.19 -15.30 -6.69
N PRO A 146 4.85 -15.50 -6.72
CA PRO A 146 4.02 -15.26 -7.90
C PRO A 146 4.15 -13.83 -8.45
N SER A 147 4.21 -12.84 -7.57
CA SER A 147 4.37 -11.42 -7.92
C SER A 147 5.69 -11.15 -8.66
N THR A 148 6.77 -11.84 -8.29
CA THR A 148 8.07 -11.75 -8.96
C THR A 148 8.02 -12.36 -10.36
N LEU A 149 7.30 -13.48 -10.54
CA LEU A 149 7.15 -14.10 -11.88
C LEU A 149 6.44 -13.17 -12.87
N ALA A 150 5.41 -12.45 -12.41
CA ALA A 150 4.73 -11.44 -13.23
C ALA A 150 5.67 -10.30 -13.64
N GLN A 151 6.62 -9.91 -12.79
CA GLN A 151 7.60 -8.86 -13.12
C GLN A 151 8.63 -9.37 -14.14
N VAL A 152 9.11 -10.60 -13.98
CA VAL A 152 10.05 -11.24 -14.91
C VAL A 152 9.44 -11.37 -16.30
N SER A 153 8.16 -11.72 -16.41
CA SER A 153 7.47 -11.80 -17.70
C SER A 153 7.41 -10.43 -18.40
N ILE A 154 7.17 -9.34 -17.66
CA ILE A 154 7.21 -7.98 -18.21
C ILE A 154 8.63 -7.61 -18.65
N PHE A 155 9.68 -7.93 -17.88
CA PHE A 155 11.06 -7.65 -18.29
C PHE A 155 11.42 -8.35 -19.60
N ARG A 156 11.01 -9.62 -19.74
CA ARG A 156 11.19 -10.37 -20.99
C ARG A 156 10.40 -9.74 -22.12
N ALA A 157 9.13 -9.41 -21.91
CA ALA A 157 8.29 -8.78 -22.93
C ALA A 157 8.85 -7.42 -23.42
N LEU A 158 9.52 -6.67 -22.55
CA LEU A 158 10.11 -5.36 -22.87
C LEU A 158 11.48 -5.42 -23.57
N HIS A 159 12.24 -6.49 -23.37
CA HIS A 159 13.62 -6.64 -23.89
C HIS A 159 13.76 -7.67 -25.02
N GLU A 160 12.86 -8.66 -25.11
CA GLU A 160 12.85 -9.62 -26.22
C GLU A 160 12.46 -8.92 -27.54
N LYS A 161 13.22 -9.18 -28.60
CA LYS A 161 12.90 -8.68 -29.94
C LYS A 161 11.67 -9.44 -30.47
N GLU A 162 10.70 -8.70 -30.98
CA GLU A 162 9.49 -9.28 -31.58
C GLU A 162 9.83 -9.99 -32.90
N ASN A 163 9.33 -11.22 -33.06
CA ASN A 163 9.29 -11.88 -34.35
C ASN A 163 8.23 -11.19 -35.21
N SER A 164 8.57 -10.89 -36.47
CA SER A 164 7.90 -9.97 -37.41
C SER A 164 6.46 -10.31 -37.82
N GLY A 165 5.78 -11.26 -37.19
CA GLY A 165 4.46 -11.77 -37.61
C GLY A 165 3.28 -11.52 -36.66
N ASN A 166 3.50 -11.13 -35.40
CA ASN A 166 2.42 -10.93 -34.42
C ASN A 166 2.24 -9.44 -34.06
N TYR A 167 1.02 -9.04 -33.68
CA TYR A 167 0.75 -7.71 -33.15
C TYR A 167 1.81 -7.32 -32.10
N SER A 168 2.38 -6.13 -32.25
CA SER A 168 3.41 -5.66 -31.34
C SER A 168 2.83 -5.60 -29.92
N ARG A 169 3.40 -6.39 -29.01
CA ARG A 169 3.08 -6.44 -27.58
C ARG A 169 3.13 -5.04 -26.97
N GLY A 170 4.05 -4.19 -27.47
CA GLY A 170 4.14 -2.78 -27.11
C GLY A 170 2.92 -1.96 -27.53
N LYS A 171 2.36 -2.19 -28.72
CA LYS A 171 1.12 -1.51 -29.17
C LYS A 171 -0.08 -1.92 -28.32
N PHE A 172 -0.23 -3.22 -28.04
CA PHE A 172 -1.29 -3.71 -27.15
C PHE A 172 -1.17 -3.10 -25.75
N PHE A 173 0.04 -3.09 -25.18
CA PHE A 173 0.31 -2.47 -23.89
C PHE A 173 -0.11 -0.99 -23.87
N LEU A 174 0.24 -0.22 -24.90
CA LEU A 174 -0.08 1.21 -24.96
C LEU A 174 -1.59 1.45 -25.12
N ILE A 175 -2.29 0.63 -25.91
CA ILE A 175 -3.76 0.68 -26.02
C ILE A 175 -4.39 0.38 -24.65
N ALA A 176 -3.99 -0.71 -24.00
CA ALA A 176 -4.49 -1.09 -22.69
C ALA A 176 -4.22 -0.02 -21.62
N LEU A 177 -3.03 0.60 -21.66
CA LEU A 177 -2.66 1.71 -20.77
C LEU A 177 -3.59 2.91 -20.97
N ILE A 178 -3.84 3.33 -22.21
CA ILE A 178 -4.74 4.45 -22.52
C ILE A 178 -6.18 4.11 -22.09
N CYS A 179 -6.68 2.93 -22.45
CA CYS A 179 -8.02 2.49 -22.04
C CYS A 179 -8.18 2.46 -20.52
N SER A 180 -7.20 1.91 -19.79
CA SER A 180 -7.21 1.87 -18.33
C SER A 180 -7.12 3.27 -17.72
N PHE A 181 -6.31 4.16 -18.30
CA PHE A 181 -6.20 5.55 -17.85
C PHE A 181 -7.51 6.31 -18.04
N THR A 182 -8.14 6.19 -19.20
CA THR A 182 -9.44 6.80 -19.48
C THR A 182 -10.53 6.20 -18.60
N TRP A 183 -10.55 4.88 -18.41
CA TRP A 183 -11.53 4.23 -17.54
C TRP A 183 -11.42 4.73 -16.11
N TYR A 184 -10.21 4.93 -15.57
CA TYR A 184 -10.01 5.39 -14.19
C TYR A 184 -10.68 6.74 -13.89
N ILE A 185 -10.83 7.62 -14.88
CA ILE A 185 -11.53 8.91 -14.73
C ILE A 185 -13.03 8.70 -14.44
N VAL A 186 -13.61 7.62 -14.95
CA VAL A 186 -15.05 7.34 -14.86
C VAL A 186 -15.49 7.06 -13.42
N PRO A 187 -15.02 6.00 -12.73
CA PRO A 187 -15.40 5.78 -11.33
C PRO A 187 -14.70 6.77 -10.39
N GLY A 188 -13.49 7.25 -10.73
CA GLY A 188 -12.72 8.12 -9.83
C GLY A 188 -13.22 9.56 -9.74
N TYR A 189 -13.82 10.09 -10.82
CA TYR A 189 -14.21 11.51 -10.88
C TYR A 189 -15.64 11.74 -11.38
N LEU A 190 -16.01 11.16 -12.53
CA LEU A 190 -17.30 11.46 -13.18
C LEU A 190 -18.49 10.81 -12.45
N PHE A 191 -18.37 9.53 -12.10
CA PHE A 191 -19.42 8.70 -11.52
C PHE A 191 -18.90 7.91 -10.31
N LYS A 192 -18.68 8.61 -9.19
CA LYS A 192 -18.16 8.02 -7.94
C LYS A 192 -19.01 6.89 -7.37
N THR A 193 -20.30 6.83 -7.69
CA THR A 193 -21.19 5.72 -7.31
C THR A 193 -20.75 4.38 -7.91
N LEU A 194 -20.01 4.37 -9.02
CA LEU A 194 -19.46 3.15 -9.61
C LEU A 194 -18.33 2.54 -8.79
N SER A 195 -17.65 3.32 -7.94
CA SER A 195 -16.61 2.79 -7.06
C SER A 195 -17.19 1.92 -5.93
N THR A 196 -18.44 2.18 -5.50
CA THR A 196 -19.11 1.42 -4.43
C THR A 196 -20.61 1.27 -4.72
N PHE A 197 -20.93 0.37 -5.64
CA PHE A 197 -22.30 0.05 -6.02
C PHE A 197 -22.91 -1.01 -5.09
N SER A 198 -23.71 -0.59 -4.12
CA SER A 198 -24.39 -1.49 -3.19
C SER A 198 -25.85 -1.72 -3.58
N VAL A 199 -26.15 -2.95 -4.03
CA VAL A 199 -27.50 -3.34 -4.46
C VAL A 199 -28.48 -3.31 -3.27
N LEU A 200 -28.03 -3.78 -2.10
CA LEU A 200 -28.88 -3.88 -0.92
C LEU A 200 -29.27 -2.51 -0.36
N CYS A 201 -28.36 -1.53 -0.38
CA CYS A 201 -28.66 -0.16 0.01
C CYS A 201 -29.64 0.51 -0.97
N MET A 202 -29.56 0.19 -2.26
CA MET A 202 -30.47 0.74 -3.27
C MET A 202 -31.87 0.13 -3.17
N ALA A 203 -31.97 -1.17 -2.87
CA ALA A 203 -33.24 -1.85 -2.66
C ALA A 203 -33.97 -1.39 -1.39
N PHE A 204 -33.23 -1.09 -0.32
CA PHE A 204 -33.80 -0.72 0.99
C PHE A 204 -33.20 0.58 1.55
N PRO A 205 -33.48 1.75 0.95
CA PRO A 205 -32.80 3.02 1.27
C PRO A 205 -33.13 3.59 2.66
N LYS A 206 -34.17 3.08 3.34
CA LYS A 206 -34.59 3.55 4.67
C LYS A 206 -34.19 2.60 5.80
N SER A 207 -33.61 1.45 5.49
CA SER A 207 -33.30 0.42 6.50
C SER A 207 -31.85 0.54 6.96
N VAL A 208 -31.68 0.86 8.25
CA VAL A 208 -30.35 0.92 8.89
C VAL A 208 -29.64 -0.44 8.81
N LEU A 209 -30.38 -1.54 8.98
CA LEU A 209 -29.84 -2.90 8.90
C LEU A 209 -29.37 -3.19 7.47
N ALA A 210 -30.15 -2.82 6.45
CA ALA A 210 -29.73 -2.99 5.05
C ALA A 210 -28.47 -2.19 4.73
N HIS A 211 -28.31 -0.99 5.30
CA HIS A 211 -27.10 -0.19 5.14
C HIS A 211 -25.89 -0.80 5.86
N GLN A 212 -26.07 -1.34 7.07
CA GLN A 212 -25.00 -2.01 7.82
C GLN A 212 -24.52 -3.30 7.15
N LEU A 213 -25.43 -4.08 6.57
CA LEU A 213 -25.08 -5.29 5.81
C LEU A 213 -24.52 -4.97 4.43
N GLY A 214 -25.15 -4.02 3.73
CA GLY A 214 -24.97 -3.81 2.31
C GLY A 214 -23.88 -2.82 1.94
N SER A 215 -23.59 -1.82 2.78
CA SER A 215 -22.64 -0.75 2.43
C SER A 215 -21.21 -1.28 2.29
N GLY A 216 -20.56 -0.97 1.17
CA GLY A 216 -19.15 -1.32 0.93
C GLY A 216 -18.12 -0.43 1.65
N GLN A 217 -18.52 0.75 2.15
CA GLN A 217 -17.62 1.67 2.87
C GLN A 217 -17.84 1.70 4.38
N HIS A 218 -19.10 1.50 4.82
CA HIS A 218 -19.51 1.67 6.22
C HIS A 218 -20.23 0.43 6.76
N GLY A 219 -20.17 -0.69 6.04
CA GLY A 219 -20.87 -1.92 6.37
C GLY A 219 -20.07 -3.15 5.98
N LEU A 220 -20.76 -4.30 5.97
CA LEU A 220 -20.15 -5.59 5.65
C LEU A 220 -19.97 -5.83 4.14
N GLY A 221 -20.52 -4.97 3.28
CA GLY A 221 -20.36 -5.06 1.83
C GLY A 221 -21.09 -6.23 1.16
N ILE A 222 -22.13 -6.80 1.77
CA ILE A 222 -22.92 -7.88 1.16
C ILE A 222 -23.62 -7.33 -0.09
N LEU A 223 -23.42 -7.98 -1.24
CA LEU A 223 -23.92 -7.52 -2.55
C LEU A 223 -23.45 -6.10 -2.93
N SER A 224 -22.25 -5.72 -2.46
CA SER A 224 -21.52 -4.56 -2.98
C SER A 224 -20.62 -4.96 -4.13
N PHE A 225 -20.71 -4.20 -5.21
CA PHE A 225 -19.87 -4.33 -6.39
C PHE A 225 -19.08 -3.05 -6.60
N THR A 226 -17.93 -3.17 -7.25
CA THR A 226 -17.11 -2.03 -7.64
C THR A 226 -16.67 -2.20 -9.09
N PHE A 227 -16.71 -1.10 -9.84
CA PHE A 227 -16.15 -1.00 -11.19
C PHE A 227 -14.82 -0.25 -11.19
N ASP A 228 -14.29 0.05 -10.01
CA ASP A 228 -13.05 0.76 -9.79
C ASP A 228 -11.92 -0.22 -9.48
N TRP A 229 -10.96 -0.33 -10.40
CA TRP A 229 -9.83 -1.23 -10.23
C TRP A 229 -8.97 -0.89 -9.01
N SER A 230 -8.92 0.38 -8.59
CA SER A 230 -8.15 0.77 -7.40
C SER A 230 -8.77 0.21 -6.11
N VAL A 231 -10.09 0.04 -6.08
CA VAL A 231 -10.80 -0.61 -4.96
C VAL A 231 -10.59 -2.12 -5.00
N VAL A 232 -10.66 -2.74 -6.19
CA VAL A 232 -10.41 -4.19 -6.36
C VAL A 232 -8.98 -4.57 -5.95
N ALA A 233 -7.99 -3.79 -6.40
CA ALA A 233 -6.58 -4.07 -6.17
C ALA A 233 -6.04 -3.50 -4.85
N PHE A 234 -6.91 -2.99 -3.96
CA PHE A 234 -6.50 -2.36 -2.70
C PHE A 234 -5.67 -3.29 -1.81
N LEU A 235 -6.11 -4.55 -1.62
CA LEU A 235 -5.36 -5.51 -0.81
C LEU A 235 -4.12 -6.02 -1.55
N THR A 236 -4.30 -6.49 -2.78
CA THR A 236 -3.27 -6.92 -3.73
C THR A 236 -3.96 -7.18 -5.07
N SER A 237 -3.25 -7.07 -6.19
CA SER A 237 -3.82 -7.41 -7.51
C SER A 237 -4.17 -8.91 -7.58
N PRO A 238 -5.45 -9.28 -7.74
CA PRO A 238 -5.87 -10.68 -7.79
C PRO A 238 -5.36 -11.40 -9.05
N LEU A 239 -4.97 -10.66 -10.09
CA LEU A 239 -4.48 -11.23 -11.36
C LEU A 239 -3.15 -11.97 -11.21
N VAL A 240 -2.33 -11.60 -10.21
CA VAL A 240 -1.03 -12.22 -9.96
C VAL A 240 -1.06 -13.18 -8.77
N THR A 241 -2.21 -13.29 -8.09
CA THR A 241 -2.36 -14.11 -6.90
C THR A 241 -2.92 -15.49 -7.27
N PRO A 242 -2.29 -16.59 -6.83
CA PRO A 242 -2.80 -17.94 -7.08
C PRO A 242 -4.22 -18.16 -6.54
N PHE A 243 -5.02 -18.94 -7.25
CA PHE A 243 -6.42 -19.19 -6.89
C PHE A 243 -6.60 -19.74 -5.46
N PHE A 244 -5.73 -20.66 -5.03
CA PHE A 244 -5.82 -21.22 -3.69
C PHE A 244 -5.65 -20.14 -2.60
N ALA A 245 -4.77 -19.17 -2.82
CA ALA A 245 -4.53 -18.08 -1.88
C ALA A 245 -5.73 -17.12 -1.85
N ILE A 246 -6.37 -16.89 -3.00
CA ILE A 246 -7.63 -16.13 -3.08
C ILE A 246 -8.72 -16.81 -2.25
N LEU A 247 -8.90 -18.13 -2.40
CA LEU A 247 -9.88 -18.89 -1.62
C LEU A 247 -9.56 -18.87 -0.12
N ASN A 248 -8.29 -18.93 0.27
CA ASN A 248 -7.89 -18.86 1.68
C ASN A 248 -8.21 -17.50 2.30
N ILE A 249 -7.90 -16.41 1.61
CA ILE A 249 -8.26 -15.04 2.02
C ILE A 249 -9.79 -14.91 2.11
N LEU A 250 -10.52 -15.43 1.13
CA LEU A 250 -11.98 -15.42 1.13
C LEU A 250 -12.56 -16.18 2.34
N ALA A 251 -12.02 -17.36 2.65
CA ALA A 251 -12.45 -18.14 3.82
C ALA A 251 -12.23 -17.36 5.11
N GLY A 252 -11.04 -16.76 5.30
CA GLY A 252 -10.76 -15.90 6.45
C GLY A 252 -11.68 -14.70 6.53
N TYR A 253 -11.95 -14.05 5.40
CA TYR A 253 -12.89 -12.93 5.31
C TYR A 253 -14.31 -13.34 5.72
N VAL A 254 -14.82 -14.47 5.22
CA VAL A 254 -16.16 -14.97 5.58
C VAL A 254 -16.25 -15.28 7.07
N ILE A 255 -15.24 -15.94 7.65
CA ILE A 255 -15.24 -16.28 9.08
C ILE A 255 -15.22 -15.02 9.95
N ILE A 256 -14.30 -14.09 9.68
CA ILE A 256 -14.14 -12.89 10.51
C ILE A 256 -15.28 -11.90 10.27
N VAL A 257 -15.54 -11.54 9.01
CA VAL A 257 -16.44 -10.44 8.65
C VAL A 257 -17.90 -10.85 8.62
N TYR A 258 -18.22 -12.06 8.14
CA TYR A 258 -19.61 -12.52 8.02
C TYR A 258 -20.09 -13.44 9.14
N MET A 259 -19.21 -14.00 9.97
CA MET A 259 -19.63 -14.79 11.14
C MET A 259 -19.29 -14.09 12.46
N MET A 260 -18.01 -13.83 12.74
CA MET A 260 -17.60 -13.32 14.06
C MET A 260 -18.10 -11.91 14.35
N ILE A 261 -17.95 -10.97 13.41
CA ILE A 261 -18.43 -9.59 13.58
C ILE A 261 -19.96 -9.55 13.85
N PRO A 262 -20.81 -10.23 13.05
CA PRO A 262 -22.25 -10.27 13.32
C PRO A 262 -22.62 -10.89 14.66
N VAL A 263 -21.97 -11.99 15.05
CA VAL A 263 -22.20 -12.65 16.35
C VAL A 263 -21.81 -11.73 17.50
N ALA A 264 -20.66 -11.07 17.41
CA ALA A 264 -20.20 -10.15 18.45
C ALA A 264 -21.08 -8.89 18.57
N TYR A 265 -21.51 -8.32 17.44
CA TYR A 265 -22.28 -7.07 17.41
C TYR A 265 -23.77 -7.27 17.72
N TRP A 266 -24.45 -8.14 16.96
CA TRP A 266 -25.90 -8.34 17.12
C TRP A 266 -26.24 -9.37 18.19
N GLY A 267 -25.50 -10.48 18.25
CA GLY A 267 -25.76 -11.62 19.15
C GLY A 267 -25.37 -11.36 20.60
N LEU A 268 -24.09 -11.10 20.84
CA LEU A 268 -23.53 -10.98 22.20
C LEU A 268 -23.45 -9.53 22.72
N ASN A 269 -23.62 -8.54 21.83
CA ASN A 269 -23.42 -7.10 22.14
C ASN A 269 -22.14 -6.86 22.96
N LEU A 270 -21.04 -7.46 22.51
CA LEU A 270 -19.78 -7.46 23.24
C LEU A 270 -19.33 -6.01 23.48
N TYR A 271 -18.99 -5.66 24.73
CA TYR A 271 -18.58 -4.29 25.12
C TYR A 271 -19.59 -3.17 24.79
N ASN A 272 -20.90 -3.45 24.81
CA ASN A 272 -21.94 -2.50 24.42
C ASN A 272 -21.78 -1.99 22.97
N ALA A 273 -21.24 -2.81 22.07
CA ALA A 273 -20.94 -2.44 20.68
C ALA A 273 -22.07 -1.72 19.93
N LYS A 274 -23.35 -1.99 20.24
CA LYS A 274 -24.52 -1.35 19.61
C LYS A 274 -24.60 0.16 19.83
N THR A 275 -23.87 0.74 20.78
CA THR A 275 -23.80 2.20 20.97
C THR A 275 -22.91 2.89 19.94
N PHE A 276 -22.14 2.14 19.15
CA PHE A 276 -21.21 2.65 18.16
C PHE A 276 -21.51 2.11 16.75
N PRO A 277 -21.03 2.78 15.69
CA PRO A 277 -21.11 2.25 14.33
C PRO A 277 -20.37 0.91 14.21
N LEU A 278 -20.95 -0.03 13.47
CA LEU A 278 -20.36 -1.36 13.20
C LEU A 278 -18.95 -1.25 12.59
N PHE A 279 -18.81 -0.31 11.65
CA PHE A 279 -17.59 -0.04 10.90
C PHE A 279 -17.18 1.41 11.13
N SER A 280 -16.10 1.63 11.89
CA SER A 280 -15.52 2.96 12.11
C SER A 280 -14.06 2.84 12.53
N THR A 281 -13.26 3.81 12.09
CA THR A 281 -11.86 4.00 12.53
C THR A 281 -11.75 4.95 13.73
N ASP A 282 -12.84 5.60 14.11
CA ASP A 282 -12.87 6.55 15.23
C ASP A 282 -12.86 5.83 16.58
N LEU A 283 -12.31 6.51 17.59
CA LEU A 283 -12.37 6.09 18.98
C LEU A 283 -13.60 6.68 19.66
N PHE A 284 -14.28 5.89 20.49
CA PHE A 284 -15.47 6.33 21.19
C PHE A 284 -15.36 6.18 22.72
N ASN A 285 -16.10 7.02 23.43
CA ASN A 285 -16.31 6.90 24.88
C ASN A 285 -17.47 5.93 25.18
N ALA A 286 -17.67 5.54 26.44
CA ALA A 286 -18.75 4.60 26.82
C ALA A 286 -20.17 5.07 26.44
N ASN A 287 -20.35 6.36 26.13
CA ASN A 287 -21.64 7.00 25.83
C ASN A 287 -21.92 7.15 24.32
N GLY A 288 -21.08 6.63 23.42
CA GLY A 288 -21.28 6.77 21.97
C GLY A 288 -20.60 7.98 21.32
N GLN A 289 -19.96 8.86 22.09
CA GLN A 289 -19.38 10.10 21.57
C GLN A 289 -17.91 9.90 21.19
N LYS A 290 -17.43 10.69 20.23
CA LYS A 290 -16.02 10.68 19.79
C LYS A 290 -15.09 10.98 20.96
N TYR A 291 -14.08 10.14 21.12
CA TYR A 291 -13.12 10.22 22.21
C TYR A 291 -12.07 11.31 21.95
N ASN A 292 -11.87 12.20 22.91
CA ASN A 292 -10.83 13.23 22.81
C ASN A 292 -9.45 12.63 23.15
N VAL A 293 -8.68 12.32 22.11
CA VAL A 293 -7.35 11.68 22.24
C VAL A 293 -6.33 12.59 22.91
N SER A 294 -6.39 13.90 22.66
CA SER A 294 -5.43 14.86 23.20
C SER A 294 -5.55 15.03 24.71
N ALA A 295 -6.71 14.69 25.31
CA ALA A 295 -6.96 14.78 26.74
C ALA A 295 -6.24 13.70 27.57
N ILE A 296 -5.74 12.62 26.95
CA ILE A 296 -5.06 11.52 27.66
C ILE A 296 -3.66 11.93 28.13
N VAL A 297 -3.05 12.88 27.44
CA VAL A 297 -1.62 13.15 27.55
C VAL A 297 -1.41 14.53 28.16
N ASN A 298 -0.62 14.58 29.23
CA ASN A 298 -0.31 15.81 29.95
C ASN A 298 0.61 16.74 29.12
N ASN A 299 0.92 17.91 29.67
CA ASN A 299 1.81 18.88 29.03
C ASN A 299 3.25 18.39 28.78
N LYS A 300 3.66 17.32 29.44
CA LYS A 300 4.99 16.70 29.33
C LYS A 300 5.02 15.48 28.39
N PHE A 301 3.94 15.21 27.66
CA PHE A 301 3.80 14.03 26.81
C PHE A 301 3.79 12.69 27.59
N GLU A 302 3.36 12.72 28.85
CA GLU A 302 3.16 11.54 29.69
C GLU A 302 1.67 11.23 29.82
N ILE A 303 1.34 9.96 30.08
CA ILE A 303 -0.04 9.52 30.26
C ILE A 303 -0.59 10.09 31.58
N ASP A 304 -1.67 10.86 31.49
CA ASP A 304 -2.35 11.39 32.68
C ASP A 304 -3.26 10.31 33.29
N THR A 305 -2.70 9.58 34.24
CA THR A 305 -3.41 8.50 34.96
C THR A 305 -4.56 9.02 35.83
N SER A 306 -4.53 10.29 36.24
CA SER A 306 -5.60 10.92 37.03
C SER A 306 -6.82 11.25 36.15
N CYS A 307 -6.56 11.74 34.94
CA CYS A 307 -7.59 11.94 33.92
C CYS A 307 -8.24 10.61 33.51
N ILE A 308 -7.45 9.55 33.30
CA ILE A 308 -7.98 8.22 32.93
C ILE A 308 -8.90 7.63 34.01
N ARG A 309 -8.63 7.87 35.30
CA ARG A 309 -9.48 7.38 36.40
C ARG A 309 -10.72 8.23 36.63
N GLY A 310 -10.63 9.56 36.46
CA GLY A 310 -11.75 10.49 36.63
C GLY A 310 -12.74 10.46 35.46
N THR A 311 -12.24 10.28 34.23
CA THR A 311 -13.09 10.03 33.07
C THR A 311 -13.47 8.56 33.08
N ARG A 312 -14.71 8.23 33.49
CA ARG A 312 -15.35 6.88 33.41
C ARG A 312 -15.48 6.34 31.97
N THR A 313 -14.60 6.72 31.07
CA THR A 313 -14.68 6.44 29.64
C THR A 313 -13.72 5.32 29.32
N ASN A 314 -14.19 4.08 29.49
CA ASN A 314 -13.59 2.93 28.83
C ASN A 314 -13.51 3.26 27.33
N LYS A 315 -12.28 3.34 26.81
CA LYS A 315 -12.03 3.50 25.38
C LYS A 315 -12.71 2.34 24.68
N SER A 316 -13.66 2.65 23.81
CA SER A 316 -14.42 1.66 23.07
C SER A 316 -14.15 1.87 21.59
N THR A 317 -13.67 0.83 20.93
CA THR A 317 -13.44 0.78 19.48
C THR A 317 -14.60 0.05 18.81
N ALA A 318 -14.83 0.33 17.52
CA ALA A 318 -15.81 -0.42 16.74
C ALA A 318 -15.47 -1.92 16.74
N SER A 319 -16.50 -2.78 16.76
CA SER A 319 -16.34 -4.23 16.87
C SER A 319 -15.46 -4.81 15.78
N MET A 320 -15.53 -4.27 14.56
CA MET A 320 -14.64 -4.69 13.48
C MET A 320 -13.17 -4.46 13.83
N PHE A 321 -12.82 -3.26 14.33
CA PHE A 321 -11.43 -2.95 14.67
C PHE A 321 -10.94 -3.84 15.82
N ALA A 322 -11.75 -4.01 16.86
CA ALA A 322 -11.41 -4.83 18.02
C ALA A 322 -11.19 -6.31 17.66
N ILE A 323 -12.02 -6.88 16.77
CA ILE A 323 -11.92 -8.30 16.38
C ILE A 323 -10.77 -8.51 15.39
N SER A 324 -10.64 -7.65 14.38
CA SER A 324 -9.62 -7.81 13.34
C SER A 324 -8.20 -7.51 13.83
N TYR A 325 -8.02 -6.59 14.77
CA TYR A 325 -6.69 -6.27 15.34
C TYR A 325 -6.45 -6.88 16.72
N GLY A 326 -7.48 -7.29 17.46
CA GLY A 326 -7.32 -7.84 18.82
C GLY A 326 -7.12 -9.37 18.86
N LEU A 327 -7.54 -10.08 17.82
CA LEU A 327 -7.31 -11.53 17.67
C LEU A 327 -6.14 -11.85 16.71
N GLY A 328 -5.54 -10.82 16.10
CA GLY A 328 -4.42 -10.93 15.16
C GLY A 328 -3.10 -10.47 15.78
#